data_AF-A0A9D8CCN3-F1
#
_entry.id   AF-A0A9D8CCN3-F1
#
_cell.length_a   1.000
_cell.length_b   1.000
_cell.length_c   1.000
_cell.angle_alpha   90.00
_cell.angle_beta   90.00
_cell.angle_gamma   90.00
#
_symmetry.space_group_name_H-M   'P 1'
#
loop_
_entity.id
_entity.type
_entity.pdbx_description
1 polymer ?
#
loop_
_entity_poly.entity_id
_entity_poly.type
_entity_poly.pdbx_seq_one_letter_code
_entity_poly.pdbx_strand_id
1 'polypeptide(L)'
;MSATARDSAPSRSISRRSNRGLRHGRRSRPKSPKVSISVACRPSAKNSMIGKRRASIDTNILFYTVDLDAGERHRRATEVLDRAIGRDVVLTLQSLGEFYVAVTRKRVLTKDGTKLAIGRWMKSFPIVAADTEAFRRALDLNLDHGVAFWDALLIETARGAGCEVLLSEDLQAGRDLAGIEVIDPFSRAAADLFGA
;
A
#
# COMPACT_ATOMS: atom_id res chain seq x y z
N MET A 1 -6.23 -64.56 49.58
CA MET A 1 -4.77 -64.76 49.62
C MET A 1 -4.12 -63.49 49.11
N SER A 2 -3.98 -62.51 50.02
CA SER A 2 -2.71 -62.00 50.57
C SER A 2 -2.12 -60.92 49.65
N ALA A 3 -2.23 -59.61 49.92
CA ALA A 3 -1.60 -58.84 51.02
C ALA A 3 -0.06 -59.02 50.96
N THR A 4 0.82 -58.00 50.91
CA THR A 4 0.89 -56.76 51.69
C THR A 4 2.02 -55.87 51.15
N ALA A 5 1.88 -54.56 51.37
CA ALA A 5 2.96 -53.56 51.34
C ALA A 5 3.92 -53.65 52.55
N ARG A 6 4.97 -52.79 52.54
CA ARG A 6 5.98 -52.41 53.58
C ARG A 6 7.38 -52.97 53.29
N ASP A 7 8.52 -52.32 53.56
CA ASP A 7 8.87 -51.00 54.08
C ASP A 7 10.40 -50.75 53.88
N SER A 8 10.80 -49.48 53.79
CA SER A 8 12.00 -48.84 54.40
C SER A 8 13.46 -49.29 54.13
N ALA A 9 14.20 -48.44 53.37
CA ALA A 9 15.48 -47.70 53.67
C ALA A 9 16.77 -48.39 54.19
N PRO A 10 17.97 -47.73 54.27
CA PRO A 10 18.67 -46.71 53.44
C PRO A 10 20.21 -46.94 53.22
N SER A 11 20.87 -46.10 52.40
CA SER A 11 22.15 -45.36 52.68
C SER A 11 23.29 -45.42 51.63
N ARG A 12 23.73 -44.20 51.23
CA ARG A 12 25.10 -43.74 50.84
C ARG A 12 25.71 -44.30 49.52
N SER A 13 26.50 -43.61 48.71
CA SER A 13 26.92 -42.21 48.55
C SER A 13 27.83 -42.12 47.31
N ILE A 14 27.74 -41.02 46.54
CA ILE A 14 28.80 -40.41 45.71
C ILE A 14 29.28 -41.18 44.45
N SER A 15 29.05 -40.59 43.26
CA SER A 15 30.12 -40.18 42.34
C SER A 15 29.59 -39.52 41.06
N ARG A 16 29.87 -38.21 40.98
CA ARG A 16 30.20 -37.39 39.80
C ARG A 16 30.06 -38.03 38.42
N ARG A 17 29.23 -37.42 37.56
CA ARG A 17 29.66 -37.04 36.19
C ARG A 17 28.80 -35.90 35.66
N SER A 18 29.48 -34.78 35.40
CA SER A 18 28.95 -33.64 34.66
C SER A 18 28.50 -34.08 33.28
N ASN A 19 27.32 -33.65 32.82
CA ASN A 19 27.09 -33.55 31.38
C ASN A 19 26.58 -32.17 31.00
N ARG A 20 27.37 -31.54 30.15
CA ARG A 20 27.28 -30.17 29.64
C ARG A 20 25.96 -29.97 28.90
N GLY A 21 25.34 -28.81 29.15
CA GLY A 21 24.18 -28.34 28.41
C GLY A 21 24.52 -28.08 26.94
N LEU A 22 23.71 -28.64 26.05
CA LEU A 22 23.66 -28.31 24.63
C LEU A 22 22.83 -27.03 24.44
N ARG A 23 23.49 -25.87 24.48
CA ARG A 23 22.89 -24.61 24.04
C ARG A 23 22.89 -24.57 22.51
N HIS A 24 21.70 -24.48 21.94
CA HIS A 24 21.50 -24.26 20.50
C HIS A 24 22.03 -22.88 20.11
N GLY A 25 23.08 -22.87 19.29
CA GLY A 25 23.65 -21.66 18.72
C GLY A 25 22.68 -20.99 17.76
N ARG A 26 22.31 -19.74 18.04
CA ARG A 26 21.65 -18.85 17.07
C ARG A 26 22.62 -18.59 15.93
N ARG A 27 22.30 -19.06 14.72
CA ARG A 27 23.00 -18.70 13.49
C ARG A 27 22.74 -17.23 13.17
N SER A 28 23.80 -16.44 13.16
CA SER A 28 23.84 -15.04 12.75
C SER A 28 23.64 -14.93 11.23
N ARG A 29 22.69 -14.09 10.80
CA ARG A 29 22.50 -13.71 9.39
C ARG A 29 23.74 -12.94 8.88
N PRO A 30 24.22 -13.16 7.65
CA PRO A 30 25.31 -12.38 7.07
C PRO A 30 24.81 -10.95 6.74
N LYS A 31 25.65 -9.95 7.04
CA LYS A 31 25.42 -8.54 6.72
C LYS A 31 25.73 -8.31 5.24
N SER A 32 24.74 -7.83 4.47
CA SER A 32 24.93 -7.38 3.08
C SER A 32 25.83 -6.14 3.04
N PRO A 33 26.67 -5.97 2.00
CA PRO A 33 27.51 -4.79 1.86
C PRO A 33 26.65 -3.55 1.54
N LYS A 34 26.89 -2.46 2.27
CA LYS A 34 26.29 -1.14 2.02
C LYS A 34 27.01 -0.51 0.82
N VAL A 35 26.38 -0.46 -0.34
CA VAL A 35 26.82 0.37 -1.46
C VAL A 35 26.11 1.71 -1.32
N SER A 36 26.85 2.77 -1.00
CA SER A 36 26.33 4.13 -0.94
C SER A 36 26.37 4.76 -2.33
N ILE A 37 25.25 4.75 -3.05
CA ILE A 37 25.07 5.57 -4.24
C ILE A 37 24.39 6.86 -3.77
N SER A 38 25.11 7.98 -3.83
CA SER A 38 24.54 9.31 -3.60
C SER A 38 23.59 9.64 -4.76
N VAL A 39 22.29 9.47 -4.53
CA VAL A 39 21.26 10.07 -5.37
C VAL A 39 21.03 11.48 -4.83
N ALA A 40 21.51 12.47 -5.57
CA ALA A 40 21.27 13.88 -5.27
C ALA A 40 19.78 14.18 -5.45
N CYS A 41 19.06 14.29 -4.34
CA CYS A 41 17.70 14.80 -4.28
C CYS A 41 17.75 16.30 -4.67
N ARG A 42 17.24 16.65 -5.85
CA ARG A 42 17.04 18.05 -6.22
C ARG A 42 15.80 18.57 -5.48
N PRO A 43 15.88 19.72 -4.78
CA PRO A 43 14.68 20.33 -4.24
C PRO A 43 13.80 20.81 -5.40
N SER A 44 12.60 20.24 -5.52
CA SER A 44 11.60 20.68 -6.49
C SER A 44 11.16 22.10 -6.14
N ALA A 45 11.48 23.03 -7.04
CA ALA A 45 11.19 24.45 -6.88
C ALA A 45 9.68 24.68 -6.88
N LYS A 46 9.18 25.24 -5.78
CA LYS A 46 7.84 25.80 -5.69
C LYS A 46 7.77 27.00 -6.62
N ASN A 47 7.12 26.86 -7.78
CA ASN A 47 6.37 27.93 -8.41
C ASN A 47 5.51 27.43 -9.57
N SER A 48 4.19 27.52 -9.39
CA SER A 48 3.21 27.96 -10.39
C SER A 48 3.47 27.55 -11.85
N MET A 49 3.07 26.33 -12.21
CA MET A 49 2.57 26.03 -13.55
C MET A 49 1.22 25.34 -13.40
N ILE A 50 0.13 26.11 -13.53
CA ILE A 50 -1.22 25.57 -13.76
C ILE A 50 -1.27 25.09 -15.22
N GLY A 51 -0.41 24.13 -15.55
CA GLY A 51 -0.59 23.22 -16.67
C GLY A 51 -1.44 22.06 -16.16
N LYS A 52 -2.27 21.47 -17.02
CA LYS A 52 -3.06 20.27 -16.67
C LYS A 52 -2.09 19.17 -16.23
N ARG A 53 -2.01 18.91 -14.92
CA ARG A 53 -1.21 17.81 -14.36
C ARG A 53 -2.02 16.54 -14.49
N ARG A 54 -1.45 15.52 -15.12
CA ARG A 54 -2.07 14.20 -15.18
C ARG A 54 -2.12 13.59 -13.77
N ALA A 55 -3.26 13.02 -13.39
CA ALA A 55 -3.46 12.45 -12.07
C ALA A 55 -3.90 10.99 -12.11
N SER A 56 -3.61 10.26 -11.03
CA SER A 56 -4.22 8.96 -10.73
C SER A 56 -5.00 9.02 -9.43
N ILE A 57 -6.06 8.20 -9.34
CA ILE A 57 -6.90 8.07 -8.14
C ILE A 57 -6.64 6.71 -7.49
N ASP A 58 -6.41 6.73 -6.18
CA ASP A 58 -6.24 5.54 -5.35
C ASP A 58 -7.57 4.83 -5.04
N THR A 59 -7.48 3.57 -4.63
CA THR A 59 -8.58 2.66 -4.29
C THR A 59 -9.52 3.25 -3.24
N ASN A 60 -8.99 3.96 -2.24
CA ASN A 60 -9.80 4.45 -1.14
C ASN A 60 -10.91 5.40 -1.59
N ILE A 61 -10.60 6.26 -2.56
CA ILE A 61 -11.58 7.20 -3.10
C ILE A 61 -12.67 6.41 -3.83
N LEU A 62 -12.30 5.43 -4.65
CA LEU A 62 -13.26 4.54 -5.32
C LEU A 62 -14.13 3.79 -4.30
N PHE A 63 -13.55 3.30 -3.20
CA PHE A 63 -14.30 2.63 -2.14
C PHE A 63 -15.34 3.56 -1.50
N TYR A 64 -14.97 4.79 -1.13
CA TYR A 64 -15.91 5.73 -0.52
C TYR A 64 -17.05 6.14 -1.44
N THR A 65 -16.88 6.10 -2.77
CA THR A 65 -17.99 6.40 -3.70
C THR A 65 -19.14 5.38 -3.65
N VAL A 66 -18.94 4.20 -3.06
CA VAL A 66 -19.99 3.16 -2.94
C VAL A 66 -20.37 2.84 -1.50
N ASP A 67 -19.56 3.26 -0.54
CA ASP A 67 -19.82 3.08 0.88
C ASP A 67 -20.75 4.20 1.41
N LEU A 68 -22.06 3.96 1.39
CA LEU A 68 -23.06 4.93 1.83
C LEU A 68 -22.95 5.26 3.33
N ASP A 69 -22.37 4.36 4.13
CA ASP A 69 -22.18 4.55 5.56
C ASP A 69 -20.96 5.46 5.86
N ALA A 70 -20.16 5.81 4.85
CA ALA A 70 -19.01 6.70 4.98
C ALA A 70 -19.40 8.20 5.12
N GLY A 71 -20.68 8.55 5.04
CA GLY A 71 -21.21 9.88 5.31
C GLY A 71 -20.54 10.98 4.48
N GLU A 72 -19.88 11.94 5.14
CA GLU A 72 -19.20 13.05 4.44
C GLU A 72 -18.09 12.56 3.50
N ARG A 73 -17.40 11.46 3.83
CA ARG A 73 -16.37 10.89 2.93
C ARG A 73 -16.98 10.37 1.63
N HIS A 74 -18.18 9.78 1.69
CA HIS A 74 -18.92 9.36 0.50
C HIS A 74 -19.25 10.53 -0.42
N ARG A 75 -19.80 11.62 0.15
CA ARG A 75 -20.12 12.84 -0.59
C ARG A 75 -18.89 13.41 -1.28
N ARG A 76 -17.81 13.61 -0.52
CA ARG A 76 -16.57 14.21 -1.04
C ARG A 76 -15.87 13.32 -2.07
N ALA A 77 -15.86 12.01 -1.88
CA ALA A 77 -15.27 11.08 -2.85
C ALA A 77 -16.05 11.08 -4.16
N THR A 78 -17.39 11.16 -4.09
CA THR A 78 -18.26 11.31 -5.26
C THR A 78 -17.95 12.62 -5.99
N GLU A 79 -17.86 13.74 -5.27
CA GLU A 79 -17.49 15.05 -5.86
C GLU A 79 -16.11 15.03 -6.53
N VAL A 80 -15.12 14.37 -5.93
CA VAL A 80 -13.77 14.22 -6.51
C VAL A 80 -13.84 13.42 -7.82
N LEU A 81 -14.55 12.30 -7.82
CA LEU A 81 -14.64 11.44 -9.00
C LEU A 81 -15.43 12.11 -10.13
N ASP A 82 -16.53 12.81 -9.81
CA ASP A 82 -17.33 13.54 -10.79
C ASP A 82 -16.53 14.66 -11.46
N ARG A 83 -15.71 15.38 -10.69
CA ARG A 83 -14.81 16.42 -11.23
C ARG A 83 -13.67 15.85 -12.07
N ALA A 84 -13.25 14.63 -11.79
CA ALA A 84 -12.21 13.93 -12.55
C ALA A 84 -12.70 13.47 -13.93
N ILE A 85 -14.02 13.26 -14.12
CA ILE A 85 -14.58 12.83 -15.41
C ILE A 85 -14.27 13.89 -16.49
N GLY A 86 -13.74 13.43 -17.62
CA GLY A 86 -13.35 14.29 -18.74
C GLY A 86 -12.07 15.09 -18.52
N ARG A 87 -11.35 14.87 -17.41
CA ARG A 87 -10.02 15.43 -17.14
C ARG A 87 -8.93 14.39 -17.45
N ASP A 88 -7.67 14.81 -17.42
CA ASP A 88 -6.53 13.93 -17.65
C ASP A 88 -6.22 13.09 -16.40
N VAL A 89 -7.14 12.17 -16.11
CA VAL A 89 -7.08 11.26 -14.97
C VAL A 89 -7.09 9.83 -15.47
N VAL A 90 -6.20 9.01 -14.91
CA VAL A 90 -6.15 7.57 -15.18
C VAL A 90 -6.47 6.78 -13.91
N LEU A 91 -6.93 5.55 -14.07
CA LEU A 91 -7.06 4.61 -12.95
C LEU A 91 -6.08 3.47 -13.16
N THR A 92 -5.43 3.04 -12.08
CA THR A 92 -4.62 1.83 -12.16
C THR A 92 -5.51 0.58 -12.09
N LEU A 93 -5.12 -0.46 -12.81
CA LEU A 93 -5.76 -1.76 -12.75
C LEU A 93 -5.67 -2.36 -11.32
N GLN A 94 -4.57 -2.07 -10.62
CA GLN A 94 -4.39 -2.44 -9.23
C GLN A 94 -5.52 -1.84 -8.36
N SER A 95 -5.80 -0.54 -8.51
CA SER A 95 -6.85 0.12 -7.72
C SER A 95 -8.24 -0.46 -7.96
N LEU A 96 -8.56 -0.84 -9.20
CA LEU A 96 -9.81 -1.53 -9.51
C LEU A 96 -9.89 -2.92 -8.87
N GLY A 97 -8.78 -3.66 -8.86
CA GLY A 97 -8.69 -4.98 -8.23
C GLY A 97 -8.84 -4.91 -6.71
N GLU A 98 -8.13 -4.00 -6.07
CA GLU A 98 -8.22 -3.75 -4.63
C GLU A 98 -9.64 -3.31 -4.24
N PHE A 99 -10.27 -2.43 -5.03
CA PHE A 99 -11.67 -2.03 -4.85
C PHE A 99 -12.60 -3.26 -4.88
N TYR A 100 -12.47 -4.13 -5.89
CA TYR A 100 -13.30 -5.32 -6.00
C TYR A 100 -13.19 -6.21 -4.75
N VAL A 101 -11.97 -6.48 -4.30
CA VAL A 101 -11.72 -7.30 -3.11
C VAL A 101 -12.28 -6.63 -1.86
N ALA A 102 -12.05 -5.32 -1.68
CA ALA A 102 -12.50 -4.58 -0.51
C ALA A 102 -14.03 -4.56 -0.40
N VAL A 103 -14.72 -4.18 -1.48
CA VAL A 103 -16.19 -4.07 -1.53
C VAL A 103 -16.86 -5.41 -1.36
N THR A 104 -16.37 -6.46 -2.05
CA THR A 104 -16.99 -7.79 -1.97
C THR A 104 -16.73 -8.47 -0.63
N ARG A 105 -15.53 -8.30 -0.03
CA ARG A 105 -15.22 -8.84 1.30
C ARG A 105 -16.05 -8.16 2.39
N LYS A 106 -16.23 -6.84 2.31
CA LYS A 106 -17.03 -6.05 3.25
C LYS A 106 -18.54 -6.11 2.98
N ARG A 107 -18.96 -6.71 1.85
CA ARG A 107 -20.37 -6.80 1.40
C ARG A 107 -21.05 -5.43 1.25
N VAL A 108 -20.28 -4.41 0.87
CA VAL A 108 -20.78 -3.06 0.60
C VAL A 108 -21.67 -3.06 -0.66
N LEU A 109 -21.29 -3.85 -1.67
CA LEU A 109 -22.11 -4.11 -2.86
C LEU A 109 -22.21 -5.60 -3.16
N THR A 110 -23.22 -5.98 -3.93
CA THR A 110 -23.30 -7.29 -4.57
C THR A 110 -22.21 -7.43 -5.63
N LYS A 111 -21.81 -8.66 -5.98
CA LYS A 111 -20.80 -8.88 -7.03
C LYS A 111 -21.18 -8.24 -8.37
N ASP A 112 -22.46 -8.30 -8.73
CA ASP A 112 -22.98 -7.67 -9.95
C ASP A 112 -22.97 -6.15 -9.86
N GLY A 113 -23.31 -5.58 -8.69
CA GLY A 113 -23.19 -4.15 -8.43
C GLY A 113 -21.74 -3.66 -8.54
N THR A 114 -20.79 -4.40 -7.95
CA THR A 114 -19.35 -4.11 -8.05
C THR A 114 -18.87 -4.18 -9.50
N LYS A 115 -19.29 -5.21 -10.26
CA LYS A 115 -18.97 -5.35 -11.68
C LYS A 115 -19.50 -4.16 -12.50
N LEU A 116 -20.72 -3.72 -12.22
CA LEU A 116 -21.32 -2.57 -12.89
C LEU A 116 -20.56 -1.27 -12.59
N ALA A 117 -20.18 -1.05 -11.32
CA ALA A 117 -19.41 0.13 -10.91
C ALA A 117 -18.04 0.19 -11.62
N ILE A 118 -17.27 -0.90 -11.56
CA ILE A 118 -15.97 -1.01 -12.26
C ILE A 118 -16.16 -0.77 -13.77
N GLY A 119 -17.18 -1.40 -14.37
CA GLY A 119 -17.48 -1.24 -15.80
C GLY A 119 -17.85 0.19 -16.21
N ARG A 120 -18.39 1.01 -15.30
CA ARG A 120 -18.61 2.45 -15.54
C ARG A 120 -17.28 3.19 -15.53
N TRP A 121 -16.41 2.95 -14.55
CA TRP A 121 -15.12 3.63 -14.45
C TRP A 121 -14.18 3.28 -15.60
N MET A 122 -14.15 2.03 -16.04
CA MET A 122 -13.37 1.61 -17.22
C MET A 122 -13.84 2.27 -18.53
N LYS A 123 -15.06 2.82 -18.57
CA LYS A 123 -15.56 3.62 -19.71
C LYS A 123 -15.22 5.10 -19.57
N SER A 124 -15.15 5.61 -18.34
CA SER A 124 -14.91 7.02 -18.05
C SER A 124 -13.44 7.40 -17.97
N PHE A 125 -12.56 6.45 -17.65
CA PHE A 125 -11.13 6.69 -17.42
C PHE A 125 -10.26 5.70 -18.20
N PRO A 126 -9.11 6.15 -18.75
CA PRO A 126 -8.07 5.23 -19.20
C PRO A 126 -7.58 4.36 -18.04
N ILE A 127 -7.40 3.07 -18.30
CA ILE A 127 -6.88 2.10 -17.33
C ILE A 127 -5.43 1.78 -17.65
N VAL A 128 -4.57 1.87 -16.65
CA VAL A 128 -3.14 1.56 -16.78
C VAL A 128 -2.77 0.40 -15.85
N ALA A 129 -1.91 -0.50 -16.32
CA ALA A 129 -1.45 -1.66 -15.55
C ALA A 129 0.06 -1.56 -15.31
N ALA A 130 0.52 -2.16 -14.21
CA ALA A 130 1.94 -2.27 -13.94
C ALA A 130 2.64 -3.10 -15.02
N ASP A 131 3.70 -2.55 -15.61
CA ASP A 131 4.61 -3.29 -16.47
C ASP A 131 5.85 -3.75 -15.68
N THR A 132 6.76 -4.47 -16.36
CA THR A 132 7.98 -4.98 -15.72
C THR A 132 8.89 -3.85 -15.21
N GLU A 133 8.87 -2.69 -15.86
CA GLU A 133 9.69 -1.56 -15.46
C GLU A 133 9.12 -0.88 -14.22
N ALA A 134 7.80 -0.71 -14.12
CA ALA A 134 7.12 -0.27 -12.91
C ALA A 134 7.41 -1.22 -11.75
N PHE A 135 7.41 -2.53 -12.00
CA PHE A 135 7.75 -3.53 -10.98
C PHE A 135 9.18 -3.38 -10.47
N ARG A 136 10.17 -3.23 -11.38
CA ARG A 136 11.58 -3.03 -10.99
C ARG A 136 11.75 -1.77 -10.14
N ARG A 137 11.17 -0.66 -10.58
CA ARG A 137 11.27 0.61 -9.86
C ARG A 137 10.52 0.59 -8.53
N ALA A 138 9.45 -0.19 -8.42
CA ALA A 138 8.75 -0.39 -7.16
C ALA A 138 9.62 -1.15 -6.13
N LEU A 139 10.44 -2.10 -6.57
CA LEU A 139 11.43 -2.75 -5.70
C LEU A 139 12.45 -1.73 -5.21
N ASP A 140 12.98 -0.88 -6.09
CA ASP A 140 13.94 0.16 -5.72
C ASP A 140 13.31 1.16 -4.73
N LEU A 141 12.11 1.65 -5.01
CA LEU A 141 11.37 2.56 -4.14
C LEU A 141 11.06 1.94 -2.76
N ASN A 142 10.73 0.65 -2.71
CA ASN A 142 10.55 -0.08 -1.46
C ASN A 142 11.85 -0.17 -0.66
N LEU A 143 12.97 -0.48 -1.31
CA LEU A 143 14.28 -0.61 -0.66
C LEU A 143 14.83 0.73 -0.18
N ASP A 144 14.74 1.76 -1.01
CA ASP A 144 15.37 3.06 -0.76
C ASP A 144 14.56 3.93 0.20
N HIS A 145 13.22 3.85 0.13
CA HIS A 145 12.33 4.73 0.88
C HIS A 145 11.46 4.01 1.93
N GLY A 146 11.50 2.68 1.98
CA GLY A 146 10.72 1.88 2.92
C GLY A 146 9.21 1.90 2.66
N VAL A 147 8.77 2.38 1.50
CA VAL A 147 7.36 2.39 1.07
C VAL A 147 6.89 0.95 0.92
N ALA A 148 5.69 0.59 1.39
CA ALA A 148 5.20 -0.78 1.22
C ALA A 148 5.17 -1.16 -0.27
N PHE A 149 5.52 -2.41 -0.61
CA PHE A 149 5.72 -2.80 -2.01
C PHE A 149 4.51 -2.52 -2.91
N TRP A 150 3.29 -2.78 -2.43
CA TRP A 150 2.07 -2.53 -3.21
C TRP A 150 1.78 -1.05 -3.42
N ASP A 151 2.11 -0.22 -2.44
CA ASP A 151 2.05 1.24 -2.55
C ASP A 151 3.10 1.75 -3.54
N ALA A 152 4.32 1.20 -3.47
CA ALA A 152 5.40 1.52 -4.40
C ALA A 152 5.04 1.13 -5.84
N LEU A 153 4.39 -0.02 -6.03
CA LEU A 153 3.91 -0.48 -7.33
C LEU A 153 2.81 0.41 -7.89
N LEU A 154 1.88 0.86 -7.03
CA LEU A 154 0.84 1.81 -7.40
C LEU A 154 1.45 3.14 -7.86
N ILE A 155 2.38 3.69 -7.09
CA ILE A 155 3.09 4.94 -7.41
C ILE A 155 3.84 4.81 -8.74
N GLU A 156 4.63 3.75 -8.92
CA GLU A 156 5.44 3.56 -10.13
C GLU A 156 4.61 3.24 -11.38
N THR A 157 3.42 2.64 -11.21
CA THR A 157 2.44 2.45 -12.29
C THR A 157 1.85 3.78 -12.72
N ALA A 158 1.40 4.61 -11.77
CA ALA A 158 0.90 5.95 -12.06
C ALA A 158 1.99 6.81 -12.72
N ARG A 159 3.22 6.73 -12.22
CA ARG A 159 4.37 7.46 -12.75
C ARG A 159 4.73 7.02 -14.16
N GLY A 160 4.72 5.71 -14.42
CA GLY A 160 4.92 5.16 -15.77
C GLY A 160 3.87 5.62 -16.78
N ALA A 161 2.65 5.93 -16.32
CA ALA A 161 1.58 6.51 -17.12
C ALA A 161 1.69 8.03 -17.32
N GLY A 162 2.75 8.67 -16.80
CA GLY A 162 2.97 10.11 -16.87
C GLY A 162 2.15 10.91 -15.86
N CYS A 163 1.63 10.28 -14.79
CA CYS A 163 0.97 11.03 -13.72
C CYS A 163 2.00 11.83 -12.93
N GLU A 164 1.64 13.08 -12.63
CA GLU A 164 2.39 13.97 -11.73
C GLU A 164 1.75 14.03 -10.34
N VAL A 165 0.50 13.57 -10.23
CA VAL A 165 -0.30 13.57 -9.00
C VAL A 165 -0.86 12.18 -8.74
N LEU A 166 -0.80 11.75 -7.49
CA LEU A 166 -1.56 10.62 -6.97
C LEU A 166 -2.48 11.10 -5.85
N LEU A 167 -3.79 10.95 -6.04
CA LEU A 167 -4.78 11.25 -5.02
C LEU A 167 -4.93 10.05 -4.09
N SER A 168 -4.46 10.16 -2.85
CA SER A 168 -4.51 9.09 -1.84
C SER A 168 -4.64 9.68 -0.42
N GLU A 169 -5.43 9.02 0.43
CA GLU A 169 -5.58 9.35 1.86
C GLU A 169 -4.50 8.65 2.71
N ASP A 170 -4.13 7.42 2.36
CA ASP A 170 -3.32 6.53 3.21
C ASP A 170 -1.82 6.63 2.93
N LEU A 171 -1.44 7.08 1.74
CA LEU A 171 -0.05 7.37 1.44
C LEU A 171 0.37 8.63 2.18
N GLN A 172 1.59 8.64 2.73
CA GLN A 172 2.12 9.76 3.50
C GLN A 172 2.11 11.07 2.68
N ALA A 173 1.05 11.86 2.86
CA ALA A 173 0.83 13.11 2.15
C ALA A 173 2.03 14.05 2.33
N GLY A 174 2.46 14.69 1.24
CA GLY A 174 3.59 15.64 1.24
C GLY A 174 4.99 15.03 1.12
N ARG A 175 5.13 13.71 0.91
CA ARG A 175 6.37 13.14 0.37
C ARG A 175 6.35 13.17 -1.15
N ASP A 176 7.41 13.70 -1.74
CA ASP A 176 7.75 13.45 -3.13
C ASP A 176 8.26 11.99 -3.23
N LEU A 177 7.43 11.11 -3.77
CA LEU A 177 7.75 9.70 -3.99
C LEU A 177 8.02 9.53 -5.48
N ALA A 178 9.30 9.49 -5.84
CA ALA A 178 9.76 9.29 -7.20
C ALA A 178 9.31 10.37 -8.22
N GLY A 179 9.03 11.60 -7.80
CA GLY A 179 8.58 12.68 -8.68
C GLY A 179 7.06 12.74 -8.85
N ILE A 180 6.29 11.91 -8.13
CA ILE A 180 4.84 12.05 -7.98
C ILE A 180 4.53 12.80 -6.69
N GLU A 181 3.66 13.80 -6.80
CA GLU A 181 3.07 14.46 -5.64
C GLU A 181 1.87 13.66 -5.14
N VAL A 182 1.92 13.23 -3.88
CA VAL A 182 0.77 12.64 -3.20
C VAL A 182 -0.07 13.75 -2.58
N ILE A 183 -1.32 13.87 -3.03
CA ILE A 183 -2.27 14.87 -2.57
C ILE A 183 -3.43 14.17 -1.86
N ASP A 184 -3.77 14.64 -0.66
CA ASP A 184 -4.98 14.20 0.03
C ASP A 184 -6.22 14.57 -0.82
N PRO A 185 -7.08 13.60 -1.18
CA PRO A 185 -8.23 13.83 -2.07
C PRO A 185 -9.26 14.79 -1.49
N PHE A 186 -9.23 15.00 -0.19
CA PHE A 186 -10.14 15.85 0.55
C PHE A 186 -9.48 17.19 0.93
N SER A 187 -8.36 17.53 0.30
CA SER A 187 -7.68 18.81 0.50
C SER A 187 -8.15 19.86 -0.50
N ARG A 188 -7.83 21.13 -0.21
CA ARG A 188 -8.07 22.22 -1.17
C ARG A 188 -7.26 22.04 -2.46
N ALA A 189 -6.05 21.50 -2.37
CA ALA A 189 -5.19 21.24 -3.52
C ALA A 189 -5.83 20.26 -4.52
N ALA A 190 -6.52 19.22 -4.04
CA ALA A 190 -7.27 18.31 -4.90
C ALA A 190 -8.45 19.00 -5.62
N ALA A 191 -9.12 19.94 -4.94
CA ALA A 191 -10.18 20.73 -5.57
C ALA A 191 -9.65 21.65 -6.67
N ASP A 192 -8.49 22.28 -6.43
CA ASP A 192 -7.87 23.20 -7.39
C ASP A 192 -7.28 22.45 -8.61
N LEU A 193 -6.87 21.18 -8.45
CA LEU A 193 -6.34 20.33 -9.53
C LEU A 193 -7.33 20.17 -10.70
N PHE A 194 -8.62 20.09 -10.41
CA PHE A 194 -9.67 19.94 -11.41
C PHE A 194 -10.32 21.27 -11.83
N GLY A 195 -9.77 22.41 -11.38
CA GLY A 195 -10.29 23.74 -11.70
C GLY A 195 -11.63 23.99 -11.02
N ALA A 196 -11.57 24.38 -9.74
CA ALA A 196 -12.67 24.98 -9.00
C ALA A 196 -12.96 26.41 -9.46
#